data_AF-A0A974T8X0-F1
#
_entry.id   AF-A0A974T8X0-F1
#
_cell.length_a   1.000
_cell.length_b   1.000
_cell.length_c   1.000
_cell.angle_alpha   90.00
_cell.angle_beta   90.00
_cell.angle_gamma   90.00
#
_symmetry.space_group_name_H-M   'P 1'
#
loop_
_entity.id
_entity.type
_entity.pdbx_description
1 polymer ?
#
loop_
_entity_poly.entity_id
_entity_poly.type
_entity_poly.pdbx_seq_one_letter_code
_entity_poly.pdbx_strand_id
1 'polypeptide(L)'
;MPRSSAAPRPLAPSTQAPWYPDDLLAEFQTTLAALADLEVRSATDREWLAAWDGPEPIKKKFAAQLEERHQRDREPYVEQLADLHCAMMRIMTLDICSNP
;
A
#
# COMPACT_ATOMS: atom_id res chain seq x y z
N MET A 1 -9.46 50.23 10.62
CA MET A 1 -8.49 49.31 11.24
C MET A 1 -9.04 48.80 12.56
N PRO A 2 -9.10 47.47 12.76
CA PRO A 2 -8.89 46.91 14.08
C PRO A 2 -7.77 45.86 14.05
N ARG A 3 -6.82 45.99 14.98
CA ARG A 3 -5.90 44.92 15.36
C ARG A 3 -6.72 43.89 16.13
N SER A 4 -6.58 42.60 15.81
CA SER A 4 -7.01 41.54 16.72
C SER A 4 -5.94 40.47 16.82
N SER A 5 -5.74 40.09 18.07
CA SER A 5 -4.59 39.43 18.66
C SER A 5 -4.39 38.02 18.12
N ALA A 6 -3.14 37.72 17.78
CA ALA A 6 -2.67 36.36 17.65
C ALA A 6 -2.72 35.69 19.03
N ALA A 7 -3.65 34.75 19.21
CA ALA A 7 -3.47 33.71 20.20
C ALA A 7 -2.56 32.64 19.57
N PRO A 8 -1.39 32.31 20.14
CA PRO A 8 -0.71 31.08 19.77
C PRO A 8 -1.65 29.94 20.13
N ARG A 9 -2.17 29.27 19.10
CA ARG A 9 -2.91 28.01 19.23
C ARG A 9 -2.02 27.06 20.04
N PRO A 10 -2.47 26.50 21.16
CA PRO A 10 -1.74 25.43 21.80
C PRO A 10 -1.64 24.31 20.76
N LEU A 11 -0.42 24.06 20.27
CA LEU A 11 -0.10 22.80 19.64
C LEU A 11 -0.36 21.77 20.73
N ALA A 12 -1.52 21.12 20.65
CA ALA A 12 -1.81 19.99 21.51
C ALA A 12 -0.59 19.06 21.44
N PRO A 13 -0.11 18.54 22.59
CA PRO A 13 0.92 17.53 22.56
C PRO A 13 0.43 16.44 21.62
N SER A 14 1.18 16.22 20.54
CA SER A 14 1.03 15.02 19.73
C SER A 14 1.16 13.88 20.72
N THR A 15 0.01 13.30 21.08
CA THR A 15 -0.07 12.03 21.79
C THR A 15 0.54 11.02 20.84
N GLN A 16 1.86 10.95 20.82
CA GLN A 16 2.59 9.86 20.20
C GLN A 16 2.08 8.64 20.95
N ALA A 17 1.20 7.91 20.28
CA ALA A 17 0.80 6.59 20.71
C ALA A 17 2.10 5.81 20.94
N PRO A 18 2.21 5.07 22.05
CA PRO A 18 3.39 4.25 22.29
C PRO A 18 3.55 3.31 21.09
N TRP A 19 4.63 3.50 20.35
CA TRP A 19 5.28 2.44 19.59
C TRP A 19 4.58 1.83 18.37
N TYR A 20 3.54 2.44 17.79
CA TYR A 20 3.33 2.21 16.36
C TYR A 20 4.22 3.22 15.64
N PRO A 21 5.27 2.82 14.90
CA PRO A 21 5.95 3.78 14.05
C PRO A 21 4.87 4.24 13.08
N ASP A 22 4.46 5.51 13.15
CA ASP A 22 3.55 6.11 12.15
C ASP A 22 4.06 5.82 10.72
N ASP A 23 5.39 5.68 10.60
CA ASP A 23 6.12 5.24 9.43
C ASP A 23 5.70 3.83 8.96
N LEU A 24 5.52 2.86 9.86
CA LEU A 24 5.11 1.50 9.51
C LEU A 24 3.67 1.47 8.97
N LEU A 25 2.76 2.24 9.59
CA LEU A 25 1.39 2.37 9.09
C LEU A 25 1.36 3.03 7.71
N ALA A 26 2.14 4.10 7.55
CA ALA A 26 2.26 4.81 6.29
C ALA A 26 2.85 3.92 5.19
N GLU A 27 3.86 3.10 5.51
CA GLU A 27 4.43 2.13 4.58
C GLU A 27 3.41 1.05 4.18
N PHE A 28 2.67 0.47 5.13
CA PHE A 28 1.57 -0.44 4.82
C PHE A 28 0.54 0.18 3.87
N GLN A 29 0.06 1.39 4.20
CA GLN A 29 -0.92 2.08 3.39
C GLN A 29 -0.39 2.37 1.98
N THR A 30 0.87 2.78 1.87
CA THR A 30 1.52 3.07 0.58
C THR A 30 1.66 1.80 -0.25
N THR A 31 2.15 0.70 0.32
CA THR A 31 2.29 -0.58 -0.38
C THR A 31 0.93 -1.15 -0.80
N LEU A 32 -0.08 -1.06 0.06
CA LEU A 32 -1.45 -1.50 -0.26
C LEU A 32 -2.09 -0.64 -1.33
N ALA A 33 -1.89 0.69 -1.30
CA ALA A 33 -2.38 1.59 -2.34
C ALA A 33 -1.73 1.27 -3.70
N ALA A 34 -0.41 1.05 -3.72
CA ALA A 34 0.30 0.66 -4.93
C ALA A 34 -0.19 -0.69 -5.50
N LEU A 35 -0.47 -1.67 -4.63
CA LEU A 35 -1.09 -2.94 -5.03
C LEU A 35 -2.49 -2.74 -5.58
N ALA A 36 -3.33 -1.93 -4.92
CA ALA A 36 -4.68 -1.66 -5.40
C ALA A 36 -4.66 -1.02 -6.80
N ASP A 37 -3.77 -0.04 -7.02
CA ASP A 37 -3.59 0.59 -8.33
C ASP A 37 -3.15 -0.43 -9.40
N LEU A 38 -2.25 -1.35 -9.05
CA LEU A 38 -1.78 -2.42 -9.92
C LEU A 38 -2.93 -3.38 -10.29
N GLU A 39 -3.73 -3.79 -9.31
CA GLU A 39 -4.88 -4.69 -9.55
C GLU A 39 -5.94 -4.02 -10.43
N VAL A 40 -6.23 -2.73 -10.22
CA VAL A 40 -7.15 -1.95 -11.07
C VAL A 40 -6.66 -1.87 -12.51
N ARG A 41 -5.35 -1.61 -12.72
CA ARG A 41 -4.75 -1.59 -14.06
C ARG A 41 -4.85 -2.96 -14.74
N SER A 42 -4.53 -4.03 -14.01
CA SER A 42 -4.63 -5.39 -14.52
C SER A 42 -6.07 -5.77 -14.91
N ALA A 43 -7.06 -5.37 -14.09
CA ALA A 43 -8.48 -5.55 -14.41
C ALA A 43 -8.88 -4.77 -15.68
N THR A 44 -8.43 -3.52 -15.80
CA THR A 44 -8.68 -2.68 -16.99
C THR A 44 -8.06 -3.29 -18.25
N ASP A 45 -6.82 -3.77 -18.18
CA ASP A 45 -6.14 -4.42 -19.30
C ASP A 45 -6.87 -5.70 -19.74
N ARG A 46 -7.37 -6.50 -18.78
CA ARG A 46 -8.18 -7.70 -19.06
C ARG A 46 -9.52 -7.34 -19.69
N GLU A 47 -10.19 -6.29 -19.23
CA GLU A 47 -11.45 -5.80 -19.81
C GLU A 47 -11.24 -5.32 -21.25
N TRP A 48 -10.19 -4.54 -21.49
CA TRP A 48 -9.84 -4.08 -22.84
C TRP A 48 -9.56 -5.26 -23.78
N LEU A 49 -8.78 -6.24 -23.31
CA LEU A 49 -8.50 -7.44 -24.10
C LEU A 49 -9.77 -8.27 -24.34
N ALA A 50 -10.68 -8.33 -23.37
CA ALA A 50 -11.95 -9.02 -23.53
C ALA A 50 -12.82 -8.38 -24.62
N ALA A 51 -12.88 -7.04 -24.68
CA ALA A 51 -13.60 -6.28 -25.68
C ALA A 51 -12.91 -6.24 -27.07
N TRP A 52 -11.66 -6.69 -27.16
CA TRP A 52 -10.92 -6.68 -28.42
C TRP A 52 -11.35 -7.82 -29.37
N ASP A 53 -11.68 -7.45 -30.61
CA ASP A 53 -12.12 -8.32 -31.73
C ASP A 53 -10.97 -8.99 -32.50
N GLY A 54 -9.79 -9.08 -31.89
CA GLY A 54 -8.62 -9.69 -32.52
C GLY A 54 -8.73 -11.21 -32.68
N PRO A 55 -7.85 -11.82 -33.50
CA PRO A 55 -7.79 -13.27 -33.61
C PRO A 55 -7.52 -13.94 -32.24
N GLU A 56 -8.34 -14.95 -31.93
CA GLU A 56 -8.26 -15.72 -30.68
C GLU A 56 -6.83 -16.20 -30.29
N PRO A 57 -5.97 -16.73 -31.19
CA PRO A 57 -4.62 -17.13 -30.79
C PRO A 57 -3.76 -15.95 -30.35
N ILE A 58 -3.98 -14.77 -30.93
CA ILE A 58 -3.25 -13.55 -30.58
C ILE A 58 -3.79 -13.02 -29.23
N LYS A 59 -5.11 -13.05 -29.03
CA LYS A 59 -5.76 -12.69 -27.77
C LYS A 59 -5.24 -13.53 -26.60
N LYS A 60 -5.12 -14.84 -26.78
CA LYS A 60 -4.51 -15.74 -25.78
C LYS A 60 -3.06 -15.41 -25.47
N LYS A 61 -2.26 -15.07 -26.49
CA LYS A 61 -0.86 -14.68 -26.30
C LYS A 61 -0.76 -13.39 -25.48
N PHE A 62 -1.59 -12.38 -25.78
CA PHE A 62 -1.64 -11.15 -25.01
C PHE A 62 -2.13 -11.38 -23.57
N ALA A 63 -3.13 -12.23 -23.37
CA ALA A 63 -3.60 -12.58 -22.03
C ALA A 63 -2.48 -13.19 -21.17
N ALA A 64 -1.69 -14.11 -21.74
CA ALA A 64 -0.55 -14.72 -21.05
C ALA A 64 0.52 -13.67 -20.70
N GLN A 65 0.81 -12.73 -21.60
CA GLN A 65 1.78 -11.66 -21.34
C GLN A 65 1.30 -10.69 -20.25
N LEU A 66 0.01 -10.35 -20.24
CA LEU A 66 -0.58 -9.49 -19.21
C LEU A 66 -0.52 -10.17 -17.85
N GLU A 67 -0.81 -11.47 -17.78
CA GLU A 67 -0.71 -12.24 -16.53
C GLU A 67 0.74 -12.33 -16.04
N GLU A 68 1.69 -12.65 -16.92
CA GLU A 68 3.11 -12.71 -16.57
C GLU A 68 3.61 -11.35 -16.04
N ARG A 69 3.21 -10.26 -16.69
CA ARG A 69 3.52 -8.91 -16.24
C ARG A 69 2.89 -8.62 -14.88
N HIS A 70 1.60 -8.91 -14.71
CA HIS A 70 0.90 -8.69 -13.44
C HIS A 70 1.58 -9.40 -12.28
N GLN A 71 1.96 -10.66 -12.46
CA GLN A 71 2.65 -11.42 -11.42
C GLN A 71 4.03 -10.83 -11.09
N ARG A 72 4.82 -10.49 -12.11
CA ARG A 72 6.13 -9.85 -11.92
C ARG A 72 6.01 -8.51 -11.19
N ASP A 73 5.05 -7.69 -11.58
CA ASP A 73 4.87 -6.35 -11.01
C ASP A 73 4.30 -6.44 -9.58
N ARG A 74 3.56 -7.51 -9.25
CA ARG A 74 2.95 -7.74 -7.93
C ARG A 74 3.92 -8.29 -6.89
N GLU A 75 4.86 -9.14 -7.31
CA GLU A 75 5.87 -9.80 -6.45
C GLU A 75 6.56 -8.87 -5.44
N PRO A 76 7.18 -7.73 -5.84
CA PRO A 76 7.90 -6.87 -4.90
C PRO A 76 7.00 -6.29 -3.80
N TYR A 77 5.74 -5.99 -4.11
CA TYR A 77 4.81 -5.46 -3.12
C TYR A 77 4.34 -6.53 -2.13
N VAL A 78 4.23 -7.78 -2.56
CA VAL A 78 3.90 -8.91 -1.68
C VAL A 78 5.04 -9.18 -0.71
N GLU A 79 6.29 -9.16 -1.20
CA GLU A 79 7.48 -9.26 -0.36
C GLU A 79 7.53 -8.12 0.65
N GLN A 80 7.34 -6.88 0.20
CA GLN A 80 7.32 -5.71 1.08
C GLN A 80 6.22 -5.81 2.15
N LEU A 81 5.02 -6.30 1.82
CA LEU A 81 3.97 -6.53 2.82
C LEU A 81 4.35 -7.61 3.85
N ALA A 82 5.01 -8.69 3.41
CA ALA A 82 5.47 -9.73 4.31
C ALA A 82 6.53 -9.20 5.29
N ASP A 83 7.46 -8.38 4.80
CA ASP A 83 8.48 -7.72 5.63
C ASP A 83 7.86 -6.76 6.65
N LEU A 84 6.93 -5.92 6.20
CA LEU A 84 6.18 -5.00 7.06
C LEU A 84 5.38 -5.76 8.14
N HIS A 85 4.76 -6.88 7.77
CA HIS A 85 4.05 -7.74 8.72
C HIS A 85 4.99 -8.35 9.76
N CYS A 86 6.16 -8.82 9.34
CA CYS A 86 7.17 -9.34 10.26
C CYS A 86 7.71 -8.25 11.19
N ALA A 87 7.91 -7.03 10.68
CA ALA A 87 8.32 -5.88 11.48
C ALA A 87 7.26 -5.52 12.53
N MET A 88 5.99 -5.49 12.15
CA MET A 88 4.86 -5.27 13.06
C MET A 88 4.83 -6.34 14.17
N MET A 89 4.93 -7.62 13.82
CA MET A 89 4.96 -8.71 14.80
C MET A 89 6.16 -8.61 15.74
N ARG A 90 7.33 -8.21 15.25
CA ARG A 90 8.54 -8.03 16.08
C ARG A 90 8.34 -6.91 17.10
N ILE A 91 7.76 -5.79 16.67
CA ILE A 91 7.44 -4.67 17.55
C ILE A 91 6.43 -5.10 18.63
N MET A 92 5.32 -5.71 18.21
CA MET A 92 4.28 -6.17 19.14
C MET A 92 4.79 -7.21 20.14
N THR A 93 5.76 -8.05 19.77
CA THR A 93 6.34 -9.05 20.69
C THR A 93 7.39 -8.47 21.63
N LEU A 94 8.07 -7.39 21.26
CA LEU A 94 9.01 -6.67 22.14
C LEU A 94 8.29 -5.84 23.22
N ASP A 95 7.10 -5.31 22.91
CA ASP A 95 6.27 -4.58 23.87
C ASP A 95 5.71 -5.48 24.97
N ILE A 96 5.44 -6.76 24.68
CA ILE A 96 4.92 -7.74 25.67
C ILE A 96 5.97 -8.10 26.74
N CYS A 97 7.27 -8.00 26.41
CA CYS A 97 8.38 -8.34 27.32
C CYS A 97 8.88 -7.14 28.16
N SER A 98 8.32 -5.95 27.99
CA SER A 98 8.80 -4.71 28.65
C SER A 98 7.96 -4.23 29.84
N ASN A 99 7.04 -5.04 30.36
CA ASN A 99 6.25 -4.69 31.55
C ASN A 99 6.66 -5.55 32.77
N PRO A 100 7.39 -5.01 33.77
CA PRO A 100 7.62 -5.69 35.05
C PRO A 100 6.37 -5.71 35.95
#